data_AF-A0A622U2Z9-F1
#
_entry.id   AF-A0A622U2Z9-F1
#
_cell.length_a   1.000
_cell.length_b   1.000
_cell.length_c   1.000
_cell.angle_alpha   90.00
_cell.angle_beta   90.00
_cell.angle_gamma   90.00
#
_symmetry.space_group_name_H-M   'P 1'
#
loop_
_entity.id
_entity.type
_entity.pdbx_description
1 polymer ?
#
loop_
_entity_poly.entity_id
_entity_poly.type
_entity_poly.pdbx_seq_one_letter_code
_entity_poly.pdbx_strand_id
1 'polypeptide(L)'
;MRLKRSILPVMVHAGTNVLASGDSVFSAKQLVDILVANKVLEVIKDIRISSCYSADKREPNSFKNEDIDKANRNAGFFERMVFGERDTFIERVANEIWSRGYTDVKVSGYHGAGVFYAGEIPFTHLRSTTIPPTITVKRKSVRVTLESPID
;
A
#
# COMPACT_ATOMS: atom_id res chain seq x y z
N MET A 1 15.06 6.58 -32.33
CA MET A 1 13.72 6.84 -31.75
C MET A 1 13.64 6.12 -30.41
N ARG A 2 13.89 6.81 -29.27
CA ARG A 2 13.83 6.20 -27.92
C ARG A 2 12.36 6.08 -27.52
N LEU A 3 11.87 4.85 -27.28
CA LEU A 3 10.60 4.64 -26.61
C LEU A 3 10.65 5.37 -25.26
N LYS A 4 9.86 6.44 -25.10
CA LYS A 4 9.51 6.97 -23.79
C LYS A 4 8.66 5.90 -23.09
N ARG A 5 9.29 4.99 -22.35
CA ARG A 5 8.58 4.12 -21.41
C ARG A 5 8.04 5.03 -20.30
N SER A 6 6.79 5.45 -20.40
CA SER A 6 6.03 5.90 -19.25
C SER A 6 5.78 4.66 -18.39
N ILE A 7 6.67 4.38 -17.44
CA ILE A 7 6.35 3.49 -16.34
C ILE A 7 5.31 4.26 -15.54
N LEU A 8 4.03 4.08 -15.84
CA LEU A 8 2.95 4.61 -15.02
C LEU A 8 3.08 3.91 -13.66
N PRO A 9 3.48 4.63 -12.60
CA PRO A 9 3.78 4.01 -11.32
C PRO A 9 2.49 3.43 -10.73
N VAL A 10 2.58 2.24 -10.14
CA VAL A 10 1.47 1.71 -9.35
C VAL A 10 1.32 2.60 -8.12
N MET A 11 0.22 3.32 -8.02
CA MET A 11 0.02 4.39 -7.03
C MET A 11 -1.22 4.15 -6.20
N VAL A 12 -1.06 4.29 -4.88
CA VAL A 12 -2.15 4.42 -3.93
C VAL A 12 -1.94 5.76 -3.24
N HIS A 13 -3.02 6.52 -3.04
CA HIS A 13 -3.00 7.68 -2.16
C HIS A 13 -3.34 7.21 -0.74
N ALA A 14 -2.67 7.77 0.26
CA ALA A 14 -2.89 7.38 1.65
C ALA A 14 -4.38 7.47 2.02
N GLY A 15 -4.89 6.44 2.69
CA GLY A 15 -6.29 6.35 3.14
C GLY A 15 -7.34 6.14 2.04
N THR A 16 -6.93 5.91 0.79
CA THR A 16 -7.86 5.66 -0.33
C THR A 16 -8.03 4.16 -0.61
N ASN A 17 -9.21 3.79 -1.12
CA ASN A 17 -9.50 2.43 -1.60
C ASN A 17 -9.17 2.29 -3.09
N VAL A 18 -8.06 2.88 -3.55
CA VAL A 18 -7.76 3.00 -4.98
C VAL A 18 -6.31 2.67 -5.27
N LEU A 19 -6.12 1.66 -6.12
CA LEU A 19 -4.85 1.26 -6.72
C LEU A 19 -4.87 1.64 -8.21
N ALA A 20 -4.13 2.68 -8.58
CA ALA A 20 -3.85 2.99 -9.97
C ALA A 20 -2.69 2.13 -10.46
N SER A 21 -2.80 1.55 -11.65
CA SER A 21 -1.75 0.77 -12.31
C SER A 21 -1.89 0.94 -13.82
N GLY A 22 -0.93 1.61 -14.46
CA GLY A 22 -1.12 2.00 -15.86
C GLY A 22 -2.28 2.98 -16.00
N ASP A 23 -3.11 2.74 -17.01
CA ASP A 23 -4.35 3.49 -17.25
C ASP A 23 -5.56 2.91 -16.49
N SER A 24 -5.33 1.89 -15.65
CA SER A 24 -6.38 1.19 -14.91
C SER A 24 -6.41 1.59 -13.45
N VAL A 25 -7.61 1.59 -12.88
CA VAL A 25 -7.87 1.92 -11.48
C VAL A 25 -8.67 0.80 -10.84
N PHE A 26 -8.18 0.26 -9.73
CA PHE A 26 -8.77 -0.87 -9.04
C PHE A 26 -9.08 -0.52 -7.58
N SER A 27 -10.27 -0.88 -7.12
CA SER A 27 -10.56 -0.95 -5.69
C SER A 27 -9.96 -2.21 -5.05
N ALA A 28 -9.87 -2.25 -3.72
CA ALA A 28 -9.44 -3.46 -3.00
C ALA A 28 -10.31 -4.67 -3.39
N LYS A 29 -11.63 -4.48 -3.48
CA LYS A 29 -12.55 -5.53 -3.93
C LYS A 29 -12.23 -6.04 -5.32
N GLN A 30 -12.03 -5.15 -6.29
CA GLN A 30 -11.70 -5.54 -7.66
C GLN A 30 -10.35 -6.25 -7.75
N LEU A 31 -9.36 -5.80 -6.97
CA LEU A 31 -8.08 -6.49 -6.87
C LEU A 31 -8.28 -7.93 -6.36
N VAL A 32 -9.04 -8.13 -5.28
CA VAL A 32 -9.30 -9.46 -4.73
C VAL A 32 -10.15 -10.31 -5.68
N ASP A 33 -11.13 -9.72 -6.38
CA ASP A 33 -11.90 -10.41 -7.43
C ASP A 33 -10.97 -10.99 -8.50
N ILE A 34 -9.96 -10.22 -8.96
CA ILE A 34 -8.96 -10.68 -9.92
C ILE A 34 -8.10 -11.81 -9.33
N LEU A 35 -7.65 -11.69 -8.08
CA LEU A 35 -6.83 -12.71 -7.43
C LEU A 35 -7.57 -14.04 -7.26
N VAL A 36 -8.85 -14.00 -6.87
CA VAL A 36 -9.71 -15.17 -6.74
C VAL A 36 -10.01 -15.78 -8.11
N ALA A 37 -10.40 -14.98 -9.10
CA ALA A 37 -10.73 -15.47 -10.44
C ALA A 37 -9.56 -16.21 -11.11
N ASN A 38 -8.32 -15.83 -10.76
CA ASN A 38 -7.10 -16.45 -11.27
C ASN A 38 -6.49 -17.48 -10.30
N LYS A 39 -7.21 -17.88 -9.24
CA LYS A 39 -6.79 -18.86 -8.22
C LYS A 39 -5.45 -18.54 -7.54
N VAL A 40 -5.07 -17.26 -7.50
CA VAL A 40 -3.79 -16.83 -6.91
C VAL A 40 -3.77 -17.12 -5.41
N LEU A 41 -4.88 -16.89 -4.72
CA LEU A 41 -4.98 -17.04 -3.25
C LEU A 41 -4.97 -18.50 -2.77
N GLU A 42 -5.18 -19.46 -3.68
CA GLU A 42 -5.06 -20.89 -3.37
C GLU A 42 -3.59 -21.31 -3.22
N VAL A 43 -2.68 -20.65 -3.95
CA VAL A 43 -1.26 -21.03 -4.04
C VAL A 43 -0.36 -20.02 -3.32
N ILE A 44 -0.66 -18.73 -3.41
CA ILE A 44 0.18 -17.65 -2.90
C ILE A 44 -0.40 -17.10 -1.59
N LYS A 45 0.37 -17.27 -0.51
CA LYS A 45 -0.03 -16.89 0.86
C LYS A 45 0.66 -15.63 1.38
N ASP A 46 1.58 -15.04 0.63
CA ASP A 46 2.24 -13.77 0.96
C ASP A 46 2.03 -12.76 -0.17
N ILE A 47 1.06 -11.86 0.01
CA ILE A 47 0.69 -10.83 -0.96
C ILE A 47 1.31 -9.50 -0.54
N ARG A 48 2.19 -8.94 -1.37
CA ARG A 48 2.90 -7.68 -1.06
C ARG A 48 2.52 -6.56 -2.02
N ILE A 49 1.83 -5.56 -1.49
CA ILE A 49 1.38 -4.38 -2.24
C ILE A 49 2.49 -3.33 -2.17
N SER A 50 3.21 -3.15 -3.28
CA SER A 50 4.41 -2.31 -3.32
C SER A 50 4.15 -0.85 -3.71
N SER A 51 2.91 -0.44 -3.93
CA SER A 51 2.56 0.94 -4.28
C SER A 51 2.94 1.96 -3.19
N CYS A 52 2.99 3.23 -3.56
CA CYS A 52 3.15 4.36 -2.65
C CYS A 52 2.05 4.33 -1.57
N TYR A 53 2.39 4.63 -0.32
CA TYR A 53 1.44 4.85 0.78
C TYR A 53 0.42 3.70 1.02
N SER A 54 0.74 2.48 0.58
CA SER A 54 -0.18 1.33 0.68
C SER A 54 -0.53 0.97 2.13
N ALA A 55 0.38 1.23 3.05
CA ALA A 55 0.21 1.00 4.50
C ALA A 55 -0.15 2.28 5.27
N ASP A 56 -0.55 3.36 4.61
CA ASP A 56 -0.80 4.65 5.25
C ASP A 56 -2.27 5.06 5.20
N LYS A 57 -2.87 5.38 6.37
CA LYS A 57 -4.20 6.00 6.48
C LYS A 57 -4.16 7.49 6.11
N ARG A 58 -3.00 8.12 6.33
CA ARG A 58 -2.64 9.51 6.02
C ARG A 58 -1.16 9.55 5.68
N GLU A 59 -0.73 10.51 4.88
CA GLU A 59 0.70 10.62 4.55
C GLU A 59 1.52 10.97 5.81
N PRO A 60 2.56 10.19 6.13
CA PRO A 60 3.42 10.47 7.28
C PRO A 60 4.40 11.61 6.95
N ASN A 61 4.64 12.49 7.92
CA ASN A 61 5.59 13.60 7.76
C ASN A 61 7.05 13.12 7.72
N SER A 62 7.36 12.04 8.44
CA SER A 62 8.69 11.44 8.50
C SER A 62 8.60 9.93 8.74
N PHE A 63 9.74 9.25 8.68
CA PHE A 63 9.85 7.82 9.02
C PHE A 63 10.11 7.55 10.51
N LYS A 64 9.96 8.54 11.38
CA LYS A 64 9.98 8.32 12.83
C LYS A 64 8.71 7.57 13.23
N ASN A 65 8.83 6.63 14.16
CA ASN A 65 7.69 5.83 14.64
C ASN A 65 6.53 6.72 15.10
N GLU A 66 6.83 7.79 15.85
CA GLU A 66 5.81 8.75 16.32
C GLU A 66 4.99 9.37 15.18
N ASP A 67 5.63 9.71 14.05
CA ASP A 67 4.95 10.30 12.90
C ASP A 67 4.16 9.25 12.12
N ILE A 68 4.68 8.03 12.00
CA ILE A 68 3.99 6.89 11.39
C ILE A 68 2.74 6.51 12.20
N ASP A 69 2.87 6.42 13.53
CA ASP A 69 1.78 6.10 14.45
C ASP A 69 0.71 7.19 14.42
N LYS A 70 1.13 8.46 14.41
CA LYS A 70 0.21 9.61 14.28
C LYS A 70 -0.54 9.60 12.95
N ALA A 71 0.12 9.23 11.86
CA ALA A 71 -0.52 9.15 10.54
C ALA A 71 -1.54 8.00 10.48
N ASN A 72 -1.21 6.86 11.10
CA ASN A 72 -1.98 5.62 11.09
C ASN A 72 -2.90 5.43 12.30
N ARG A 73 -3.05 6.43 13.17
CA ARG A 73 -4.04 6.40 14.24
C ARG A 73 -5.46 6.32 13.69
N ASN A 74 -6.32 5.66 14.45
CA ASN A 74 -7.74 5.69 14.22
C ASN A 74 -8.27 7.13 14.29
N ALA A 75 -9.20 7.44 13.38
CA ALA A 75 -9.84 8.74 13.36
C ALA A 75 -10.66 8.95 14.65
N GLY A 76 -10.52 10.13 15.26
CA GLY A 76 -11.37 10.51 16.39
C GLY A 76 -12.84 10.64 15.97
N PHE A 77 -13.76 10.75 16.93
CA PHE A 77 -15.20 10.86 16.66
C PHE A 77 -15.55 11.96 15.63
N PHE A 78 -15.04 13.17 15.84
CA PHE A 78 -15.25 14.30 14.92
C PHE A 78 -14.62 14.06 13.54
N GLU A 79 -13.44 13.45 13.47
CA GLU A 79 -12.80 13.14 12.20
C GLU A 79 -13.57 12.07 11.42
N ARG A 80 -14.09 11.04 12.09
CA ARG A 80 -14.95 10.03 11.46
C ARG A 80 -16.24 10.65 10.91
N MET A 81 -16.82 11.61 11.62
CA MET A 81 -18.03 12.29 11.16
C MET A 81 -17.80 13.15 9.91
N VAL A 82 -16.66 13.84 9.82
CA VAL A 82 -16.36 14.75 8.70
C VAL A 82 -15.71 14.04 7.51
N PHE A 83 -14.80 13.10 7.76
CA PHE A 83 -13.98 12.46 6.73
C PHE A 83 -14.21 10.96 6.57
N GLY A 84 -15.11 10.37 7.35
CA GLY A 84 -15.33 8.94 7.38
C GLY A 84 -14.19 8.17 8.07
N GLU A 85 -14.35 6.84 8.10
CA GLU A 85 -13.31 5.93 8.55
C GLU A 85 -12.25 5.76 7.46
N ARG A 86 -10.99 5.96 7.84
CA ARG A 86 -9.84 5.83 6.94
C ARG A 86 -9.10 4.57 7.28
N ASP A 87 -9.26 3.56 6.44
CA ASP A 87 -8.41 2.37 6.44
C ASP A 87 -7.32 2.53 5.38
N THR A 88 -6.16 1.95 5.67
CA THR A 88 -5.10 1.72 4.70
C THR A 88 -5.62 0.85 3.56
N PHE A 89 -4.99 0.95 2.40
CA PHE A 89 -5.36 0.08 1.29
C PHE A 89 -5.09 -1.39 1.61
N ILE A 90 -4.02 -1.70 2.34
CA ILE A 90 -3.71 -3.08 2.75
C ILE A 90 -4.72 -3.64 3.75
N GLU A 91 -5.25 -2.84 4.69
CA GLU A 91 -6.34 -3.28 5.60
C GLU A 91 -7.58 -3.65 4.81
N ARG A 92 -7.97 -2.83 3.81
CA ARG A 92 -9.12 -3.13 2.95
C ARG A 92 -8.93 -4.40 2.13
N VAL A 93 -7.73 -4.61 1.57
CA VAL A 93 -7.41 -5.83 0.82
C VAL A 93 -7.40 -7.05 1.74
N ALA A 94 -6.77 -6.95 2.91
CA ALA A 94 -6.71 -8.04 3.88
C ALA A 94 -8.10 -8.45 4.34
N ASN A 95 -8.94 -7.49 4.75
CA ASN A 95 -10.32 -7.74 5.17
C ASN A 95 -11.13 -8.43 4.08
N GLU A 96 -10.96 -8.03 2.81
CA GLU A 96 -11.66 -8.64 1.68
C GLU A 96 -11.16 -10.06 1.35
N ILE A 97 -9.87 -10.33 1.51
CA ILE A 97 -9.30 -11.67 1.35
C ILE A 97 -9.81 -12.60 2.46
N TRP A 98 -9.74 -12.16 3.71
CA TRP A 98 -10.12 -12.97 4.87
C TRP A 98 -11.63 -13.18 4.97
N SER A 99 -12.44 -12.18 4.61
CA SER A 99 -13.91 -12.34 4.59
C SER A 99 -14.39 -13.40 3.57
N ARG A 100 -13.54 -13.72 2.58
CA ARG A 100 -13.77 -14.78 1.59
C ARG A 100 -13.21 -16.14 2.02
N GLY A 101 -12.68 -16.27 3.23
CA GLY A 101 -12.21 -17.53 3.83
C GLY A 101 -10.73 -17.85 3.62
N TYR A 102 -9.95 -16.96 3.01
CA TYR A 102 -8.51 -17.15 2.83
C TYR A 102 -7.71 -16.61 4.04
N THR A 103 -7.99 -17.11 5.24
CA THR A 103 -7.40 -16.59 6.50
C THR A 103 -5.89 -16.80 6.60
N ASP A 104 -5.36 -17.81 5.91
CA ASP A 104 -3.93 -18.14 5.88
C ASP A 104 -3.07 -17.19 5.03
N VAL A 105 -3.70 -16.21 4.35
CA VAL A 105 -3.02 -15.24 3.48
C VAL A 105 -2.58 -14.01 4.28
N LYS A 106 -1.28 -13.71 4.21
CA LYS A 106 -0.66 -12.51 4.76
C LYS A 106 -0.62 -11.39 3.72
N VAL A 107 -0.90 -10.16 4.15
CA VAL A 107 -0.89 -8.98 3.27
C VAL A 107 0.12 -7.96 3.79
N SER A 108 1.14 -7.63 2.99
CA SER A 108 2.09 -6.58 3.32
C SER A 108 1.91 -5.31 2.51
N GLY A 109 2.14 -4.17 3.14
CA GLY A 109 2.27 -2.86 2.50
C GLY A 109 3.47 -2.09 3.02
N TYR A 110 3.63 -0.86 2.56
CA TYR A 110 4.77 -0.03 2.94
C TYR A 110 4.37 1.43 3.17
N HIS A 111 4.98 2.06 4.17
CA HIS A 111 4.82 3.48 4.42
C HIS A 111 5.62 4.33 3.42
N GLY A 112 5.05 5.47 3.05
CA GLY A 112 5.66 6.47 2.18
C GLY A 112 5.59 6.17 0.69
N ALA A 113 6.02 7.14 -0.10
CA ALA A 113 6.14 7.07 -1.54
C ALA A 113 7.28 6.12 -1.98
N GLY A 114 7.04 5.35 -3.05
CA GLY A 114 8.10 4.64 -3.75
C GLY A 114 8.96 5.62 -4.56
N VAL A 115 10.28 5.49 -4.46
CA VAL A 115 11.23 6.36 -5.16
C VAL A 115 11.95 5.58 -6.25
N PHE A 116 11.98 6.15 -7.47
CA PHE A 116 12.76 5.65 -8.60
C PHE A 116 13.76 6.72 -9.01
N TYR A 117 15.04 6.37 -9.07
CA TYR A 117 16.09 7.27 -9.56
C TYR A 117 16.23 7.12 -11.07
N ALA A 118 16.18 8.24 -11.79
CA ALA A 118 16.42 8.27 -13.23
C ALA A 118 17.93 8.34 -13.48
N GLY A 119 18.55 7.23 -13.88
CA GLY A 119 19.96 7.20 -14.30
C GLY A 119 20.69 5.90 -13.98
N GLU A 120 20.32 5.23 -12.89
CA GLU A 120 20.83 3.92 -12.49
C GLU A 120 19.67 3.05 -12.02
N ILE A 121 19.69 1.75 -12.32
CA ILE A 121 18.69 0.81 -11.80
C ILE A 121 18.98 0.67 -10.30
N PRO A 122 18.11 1.16 -9.40
CA PRO A 122 18.36 0.97 -8.00
C PRO A 122 18.17 -0.51 -7.67
N PHE A 123 19.27 -1.23 -7.42
CA PHE A 123 19.23 -2.60 -6.88
C PHE A 123 18.55 -2.68 -5.51
N THR A 124 18.21 -1.53 -4.92
CA THR A 124 17.50 -1.42 -3.66
C THR A 124 16.20 -0.66 -3.84
N HIS A 125 15.08 -1.26 -3.42
CA HIS A 125 13.81 -0.55 -3.37
C HIS A 125 13.82 0.47 -2.22
N LEU A 126 13.59 1.74 -2.55
CA LEU A 126 13.66 2.86 -1.61
C LEU A 126 12.28 3.52 -1.41
N ARG A 127 12.14 4.18 -0.26
CA ARG A 127 10.93 4.92 0.14
C ARG A 127 11.28 6.34 0.58
N SER A 128 10.38 7.30 0.35
CA SER A 128 10.45 8.67 0.88
C SER A 128 9.09 9.14 1.40
N THR A 129 9.06 10.11 2.29
CA THR A 129 7.82 10.80 2.69
C THR A 129 7.47 11.96 1.76
N THR A 130 8.41 12.39 0.90
CA THR A 130 8.23 13.50 -0.05
C THR A 130 8.55 13.08 -1.49
N ILE A 131 7.87 13.70 -2.45
CA ILE A 131 8.23 13.65 -3.88
C ILE A 131 8.34 15.10 -4.38
N PRO A 132 9.49 15.58 -4.87
CA PRO A 132 10.77 14.88 -5.03
C PRO A 132 11.42 14.45 -3.69
N PRO A 133 12.19 13.35 -3.67
CA PRO A 133 12.71 12.78 -2.44
C PRO A 133 13.83 13.63 -1.85
N THR A 134 13.68 14.05 -0.60
CA THR A 134 14.76 14.73 0.16
C THR A 134 15.54 13.74 1.04
N ILE A 135 14.83 12.74 1.58
CA ILE A 135 15.39 11.67 2.42
C ILE A 135 14.82 10.34 1.92
N THR A 136 15.64 9.30 1.86
CA THR A 136 15.19 7.95 1.49
C THR A 136 15.60 6.90 2.51
N VAL A 137 14.72 5.91 2.70
CA VAL A 137 14.98 4.72 3.53
C VAL A 137 14.80 3.45 2.70
N LYS A 138 15.37 2.34 3.19
CA LYS A 138 15.16 1.03 2.55
C LYS A 138 13.69 0.62 2.71
N ARG A 139 13.04 0.17 1.64
CA ARG A 139 11.64 -0.31 1.68
C ARG A 139 11.37 -1.29 2.83
N LYS A 140 12.33 -2.18 3.13
CA LYS A 140 12.19 -3.18 4.19
C LYS A 140 12.03 -2.60 5.60
N SER A 141 12.52 -1.38 5.87
CA SER A 141 12.47 -0.78 7.21
C SER A 141 11.11 -0.15 7.54
N VAL A 142 10.23 -0.03 6.56
CA VAL A 142 8.91 0.61 6.69
C VAL A 142 7.80 -0.28 6.15
N ARG A 143 8.01 -1.61 6.22
CA ARG A 143 7.02 -2.61 5.82
C ARG A 143 6.09 -2.92 6.98
N VAL A 144 4.81 -3.01 6.69
CA VAL A 144 3.78 -3.57 7.57
C VAL A 144 3.29 -4.87 6.97
N THR A 145 3.04 -5.88 7.80
CA THR A 145 2.40 -7.14 7.40
C THR A 145 1.18 -7.36 8.29
N LEU A 146 0.05 -7.65 7.67
CA LEU A 146 -1.20 -8.01 8.30
C LEU A 146 -1.37 -9.54 8.21
N GLU A 147 -1.77 -10.13 9.32
CA GLU A 147 -2.09 -11.55 9.45
C GLU A 147 -3.52 -11.67 9.98
N SER A 148 -4.25 -12.71 9.57
CA SER A 148 -5.65 -12.89 9.97
C SER A 148 -5.75 -13.02 11.49
N PRO A 149 -6.74 -12.35 12.13
CA PRO A 149 -6.95 -12.47 13.57
C PRO A 149 -7.68 -13.76 13.99
N ILE A 150 -8.09 -14.59 13.04
CA ILE A 150 -8.92 -15.79 13.27
C ILE A 150 -8.09 -17.09 13.17
N ASP A 151 -6.81 -17.01 12.75
CA ASP A 151 -5.89 -18.16 12.69
C ASP A 151 -5.29 -18.53 14.06
#